data_AF-A0A2M7UY84-F1
#
_entry.id   AF-A0A2M7UY84-F1
#
_cell.length_a   1.000
_cell.length_b   1.000
_cell.length_c   1.000
_cell.angle_alpha   90.00
_cell.angle_beta   90.00
_cell.angle_gamma   90.00
#
_symmetry.space_group_name_H-M   'P 1'
#
loop_
_entity.id
_entity.type
_entity.pdbx_description
1 polymer ?
#
loop_
_entity_poly.entity_id
_entity_poly.type
_entity_poly.pdbx_seq_one_letter_code
_entity_poly.pdbx_strand_id
1 'polypeptide(L)' 'MPFMQHPDPEVRQALVRLTDALCTWERNTGRESVLILREVDGFVYRAVNGKPDVPNDIEDAQLMKLIEGK' A
#
# COMPACT_ATOMS: atom_id res chain seq x y z
N MET A 1 1.15 -12.86 10.22
CA MET A 1 2.26 -11.96 10.59
C MET A 1 1.64 -10.68 11.14
N PRO A 2 2.17 -10.06 12.22
CA PRO A 2 1.45 -8.97 12.86
C PRO A 2 1.44 -7.75 11.94
N PHE A 3 0.25 -7.23 11.71
CA PHE A 3 -0.03 -5.97 11.03
C PHE A 3 0.85 -4.88 11.64
N MET A 4 1.76 -4.27 10.87
CA MET A 4 2.41 -3.03 11.29
C MET A 4 1.38 -1.91 11.14
N GLN A 5 0.48 -1.84 12.10
CA GLN A 5 -0.43 -0.72 12.24
C GLN A 5 0.35 0.48 12.75
N HIS A 6 0.20 1.64 12.11
CA HIS A 6 0.81 2.88 12.59
C HIS A 6 0.37 3.15 14.05
N PRO A 7 1.24 3.60 14.96
CA PRO A 7 0.88 3.86 16.35
C PRO A 7 -0.23 4.92 16.49
N ASP A 8 -0.21 5.93 15.63
CA ASP A 8 -1.23 6.98 15.56
C ASP A 8 -2.55 6.47 14.92
N PRO A 9 -3.69 6.50 15.64
CA PRO A 9 -5.00 6.13 15.11
C PRO A 9 -5.49 6.95 13.91
N GLU A 10 -5.12 8.23 13.83
CA GLU A 10 -5.53 9.10 12.72
C GLU A 10 -4.83 8.66 11.43
N VAL A 11 -3.53 8.36 11.51
CA VAL A 11 -2.76 7.82 10.38
C VAL A 11 -3.33 6.47 9.94
N ARG A 12 -3.69 5.58 10.88
CA ARG A 12 -4.37 4.32 10.53
C ARG A 12 -5.66 4.55 9.74
N GLN A 13 -6.52 5.46 10.19
CA GLN A 13 -7.75 5.78 9.48
C GLN A 13 -7.49 6.41 8.11
N ALA A 14 -6.51 7.29 8.01
CA ALA A 14 -6.12 7.90 6.74
C ALA A 14 -5.63 6.86 5.73
N LEU A 15 -4.81 5.90 6.17
CA LEU A 15 -4.33 4.80 5.34
C LEU A 15 -5.47 3.91 4.83
N VAL A 16 -6.45 3.59 5.68
CA VAL A 16 -7.65 2.85 5.27
C VAL A 16 -8.42 3.61 4.18
N ARG A 17 -8.72 4.90 4.42
CA ARG A 17 -9.46 5.73 3.45
C ARG A 17 -8.73 5.86 2.11
N LEU A 18 -7.41 6.02 2.15
CA LEU A 18 -6.58 6.10 0.96
C LEU A 18 -6.59 4.78 0.18
N THR A 19 -6.49 3.66 0.90
CA THR A 19 -6.53 2.31 0.29
C THR A 19 -7.89 2.04 -0.37
N ASP A 20 -8.99 2.41 0.28
CA ASP A 20 -10.35 2.29 -0.29
C ASP A 20 -10.54 3.15 -1.55
N ALA A 21 -9.99 4.38 -1.52
CA ALA A 21 -10.03 5.29 -2.67
C ALA A 21 -9.23 4.73 -3.86
N LEU A 22 -8.04 4.16 -3.60
CA LEU A 22 -7.22 3.50 -4.62
C LEU A 22 -7.94 2.28 -5.20
N CYS A 23 -8.50 1.39 -4.37
CA CYS A 23 -9.32 0.26 -4.85
C CYS A 23 -10.48 0.71 -5.74
N THR A 24 -11.11 1.83 -5.42
CA THR A 24 -12.22 2.37 -6.22
C THR A 24 -11.72 2.94 -7.55
N TRP A 25 -10.61 3.67 -7.53
CA TRP A 25 -9.96 4.20 -8.72
C TRP A 25 -9.50 3.08 -9.68
N GLU A 26 -8.89 2.02 -9.15
CA GLU A 26 -8.44 0.85 -9.91
C GLU A 26 -9.62 0.17 -10.61
N ARG A 27 -10.72 -0.08 -9.88
CA ARG A 27 -11.95 -0.65 -10.46
C ARG A 27 -12.56 0.22 -11.55
N ASN A 28 -12.53 1.54 -11.39
CA ASN A 28 -13.14 2.46 -12.34
C ASN A 28 -12.29 2.69 -13.60
N THR A 29 -10.97 2.55 -13.49
CA THR A 29 -10.05 2.86 -14.59
C THR A 29 -9.45 1.62 -15.26
N GLY A 30 -9.55 0.45 -14.62
CA GLY A 30 -8.87 -0.78 -15.04
C GLY A 30 -7.35 -0.71 -14.86
N ARG A 31 -6.85 0.32 -14.16
CA ARG A 31 -5.42 0.50 -13.86
C ARG A 31 -5.09 -0.14 -12.52
N GLU A 32 -3.83 -0.51 -12.34
CA GLU A 32 -3.30 -1.05 -11.10
C GLU A 32 -2.43 0.01 -10.38
N SER A 33 -2.34 -0.06 -9.05
CA SER A 33 -1.53 0.88 -8.26
C SER A 33 -0.71 0.20 -7.17
N VAL A 34 0.42 0.83 -6.83
CA VAL A 34 1.25 0.50 -5.68
C VAL A 34 1.34 1.74 -4.80
N LEU A 35 1.00 1.57 -3.52
CA LEU A 35 1.17 2.59 -2.49
C LEU A 35 2.36 2.22 -1.61
N ILE A 36 3.32 3.13 -1.51
CA ILE A 36 4.50 3.01 -0.63
C ILE A 36 4.57 4.27 0.21
N LEU A 37 4.45 4.12 1.53
CA LEU A 37 4.62 5.19 2.50
C LEU A 37 5.77 4.80 3.44
N ARG A 38 6.72 5.72 3.61
CA ARG A 38 7.86 5.56 4.51
C ARG A 38 8.02 6.79 5.37
N GLU A 39 8.11 6.57 6.66
CA GLU A 39 8.46 7.60 7.62
C GLU A 39 9.92 7.50 8.01
N VAL A 40 10.51 8.64 8.35
CA VAL A 40 11.91 8.73 8.80
C VAL A 40 12.14 7.86 10.04
N ASP A 41 11.14 7.76 10.91
CA ASP A 41 11.20 7.02 12.17
C ASP A 41 10.91 5.51 12.03
N GLY A 42 10.91 4.99 10.80
CA GLY A 42 10.91 3.55 10.52
C GLY A 42 9.55 2.90 10.28
N PHE A 43 8.46 3.68 10.26
CA PHE A 43 7.17 3.16 9.78
C PHE A 43 7.19 2.99 8.26
N VAL A 44 6.82 1.80 7.80
CA VAL A 44 6.67 1.49 6.37
C VAL A 44 5.31 0.86 6.15
N TYR A 45 4.51 1.51 5.32
CA TYR A 45 3.23 0.97 4.84
C TYR A 45 3.30 0.73 3.35
N ARG A 46 2.90 -0.46 2.92
CA ARG A 46 2.86 -0.84 1.52
C ARG A 46 1.57 -1.57 1.19
N ALA A 47 0.96 -1.19 0.07
CA ALA A 47 -0.21 -1.84 -0.48
C ALA A 47 -0.09 -1.97 -2.00
N VAL A 48 -0.58 -3.09 -2.55
CA VAL A 48 -0.64 -3.36 -4.00
C VAL A 48 -2.07 -3.72 -4.35
N ASN A 49 -2.65 -3.08 -5.37
CA ASN A 49 -4.05 -3.29 -5.76
C ASN A 49 -5.04 -3.09 -4.58
N GLY A 50 -4.75 -2.07 -3.78
CA GLY A 50 -5.42 -1.76 -2.51
C GLY A 50 -5.45 -2.89 -1.47
N LYS A 51 -4.62 -3.92 -1.63
CA LYS A 51 -4.40 -4.93 -0.59
C LYS A 51 -3.23 -4.48 0.28
N PRO A 52 -3.45 -4.21 1.59
CA PRO A 52 -2.35 -4.01 2.52
C PRO A 52 -1.54 -5.30 2.68
N ASP A 53 -0.43 -5.21 3.40
CA ASP A 53 0.43 -6.35 3.80
C ASP A 53 1.38 -6.88 2.72
N VAL A 54 1.99 -5.96 1.96
CA VAL A 54 3.16 -6.30 1.16
C VAL A 54 4.37 -6.57 2.08
N PRO A 55 4.99 -7.75 2.01
CA PRO A 55 6.13 -8.13 2.85
C PRO A 55 7.34 -7.18 2.75
N ASN A 56 8.04 -6.98 3.89
CA ASN A 56 9.21 -6.09 4.05
C ASN A 56 10.43 -6.49 3.24
N ASP A 57 10.54 -7.77 2.91
CA ASP A 57 11.57 -8.39 2.09
C ASP A 57 11.39 -8.14 0.58
N ILE A 58 10.27 -7.55 0.15
CA ILE A 58 10.05 -7.20 -1.25
C ILE A 58 10.56 -5.78 -1.52
N GLU A 59 11.51 -5.67 -2.46
CA GLU A 59 12.03 -4.39 -2.95
C GLU A 59 10.99 -3.66 -3.79
N ASP A 60 11.01 -2.32 -3.77
CA ASP A 60 10.12 -1.50 -4.59
C ASP A 60 10.16 -1.88 -6.07
N ALA A 61 11.35 -2.17 -6.60
CA ALA A 61 11.51 -2.59 -7.99
C ALA A 61 10.76 -3.90 -8.30
N GLN A 62 10.61 -4.79 -7.31
CA GLN A 62 9.82 -6.01 -7.45
C GLN A 62 8.32 -5.71 -7.37
N LEU A 63 7.91 -4.71 -6.59
CA LEU A 63 6.52 -4.26 -6.50
C LEU A 63 6.04 -3.59 -7.77
N MET A 64 6.87 -2.74 -8.38
CA MET A 64 6.54 -2.10 -9.65
C MET A 64 6.37 -3.14 -10.77
N LYS A 65 7.17 -4.20 -10.77
CA LYS A 65 7.03 -5.31 -11.73
C LYS A 65 5.70 -6.07 -11.61
N LEU A 66 5.06 -6.08 -10.43
CA LEU A 66 3.76 -6.75 -10.26
C LEU A 66 2.63 -6.06 -11.03
N ILE A 67 2.77 -4.75 -11.29
CA ILE A 67 1.77 -3.95 -12.02
C ILE A 67 2.17 -3.66 -13.48
N GLU A 68 3.45 -3.84 -13.85
CA GLU A 68 3.93 -3.69 -15.23
C GLU A 68 3.78 -4.97 -16.09
N GLY A 69 3.53 -6.12 -15.45
CA GLY A 69 3.58 -7.45 -16.09
C GLY A 69 2.24 -8.06 -16.54
N LYS A 70 1.16 -7.29 -16.60
CA LYS A 70 -0.16 -7.75 -17.07
C LYS A 70 -0.59 -7.08 -18.37
#